data_AF-A0A955Y3T2-F1
#
_entry.id   AF-A0A955Y3T2-F1
#
_cell.length_a   1.000
_cell.length_b   1.000
_cell.length_c   1.000
_cell.angle_alpha   90.00
_cell.angle_beta   90.00
_cell.angle_gamma   90.00
#
_symmetry.space_group_name_H-M   'P 1'
#
loop_
_entity.id
_entity.type
_entity.pdbx_description
1 polymer ?
#
loop_
_entity_poly.entity_id
_entity_poly.type
_entity_poly.pdbx_seq_one_letter_code
_entity_poly.pdbx_strand_id
1 'polypeptide(L)'
;PASGTTLPTTVHGVLPGPALFGPAPNGRFGDAVALAVVRGVPTLAVGAPRASQPGVPHTGGVVFYRWAGGALDPEPRFWMGGEDFRDDSQLGAVLTVVDGELHVGAPFSSASGSLANGAVYVVP
;
A
#
# COMPACT_ATOMS: atom_id res chain seq x y z
N PRO A 1 7.16 -39.14 26.86
CA PRO A 1 7.81 -37.84 27.13
C PRO A 1 8.34 -37.22 25.83
N ALA A 2 7.55 -36.33 25.21
CA ALA A 2 7.99 -35.57 24.05
C ALA A 2 8.67 -34.28 24.54
N SER A 3 9.95 -34.12 24.20
CA SER A 3 10.74 -32.93 24.51
C SER A 3 10.21 -31.77 23.66
N GLY A 4 9.59 -30.79 24.31
CA GLY A 4 9.13 -29.56 23.66
C GLY A 4 10.31 -28.64 23.43
N THR A 5 10.78 -28.54 22.19
CA THR A 5 11.70 -27.49 21.77
C THR A 5 10.93 -26.17 21.66
N THR A 6 11.07 -25.31 22.65
CA THR A 6 10.65 -23.91 22.57
C THR A 6 11.50 -23.20 21.52
N LEU A 7 10.87 -22.73 20.44
CA LEU A 7 11.50 -21.80 19.51
C LEU A 7 11.95 -20.55 20.28
N PRO A 8 13.18 -20.05 20.10
CA PRO A 8 13.61 -18.82 20.75
C PRO A 8 12.82 -17.64 20.15
N THR A 9 11.84 -17.13 20.88
CA THR A 9 11.20 -15.84 20.57
C THR A 9 12.08 -14.71 21.09
N THR A 10 13.20 -14.47 20.41
CA THR A 10 13.93 -13.20 20.58
C THR A 10 13.08 -12.11 19.96
N VAL A 11 12.24 -11.46 20.76
CA VAL A 11 11.68 -10.15 20.40
C VAL A 11 12.84 -9.17 20.53
N HIS A 12 13.45 -8.79 19.41
CA HIS A 12 14.37 -7.67 19.39
C HIS A 12 13.57 -6.44 19.82
N GLY A 13 13.72 -6.02 21.08
CA GLY A 13 13.14 -4.80 21.62
C GLY A 13 13.79 -3.59 20.94
N VAL A 14 13.41 -3.34 19.69
CA VAL A 14 13.73 -2.12 18.98
C VAL A 14 12.79 -1.07 19.56
N LEU A 15 13.34 0.00 20.15
CA LEU A 15 12.56 1.22 20.36
C LEU A 15 11.95 1.59 19.01
N PRO A 16 10.61 1.74 18.90
CA PRO A 16 10.01 2.06 17.62
C PRO A 16 10.66 3.34 17.09
N GLY A 17 11.15 3.28 15.85
CA GLY A 17 11.57 4.46 15.12
C GLY A 17 10.40 5.43 14.94
N PRO A 18 10.64 6.62 14.37
CA PRO A 18 9.57 7.58 14.10
C PRO A 18 8.46 6.96 13.25
N ALA A 19 7.20 7.16 13.66
CA ALA A 19 6.04 6.70 12.91
C ALA A 19 5.81 7.54 11.64
N LEU A 20 5.40 6.89 10.56
CA LEU A 20 4.92 7.56 9.36
C LEU A 20 3.41 7.75 9.47
N PHE A 21 2.96 8.99 9.27
CA PHE A 21 1.54 9.30 9.27
C PHE A 21 1.05 9.60 7.85
N GLY A 22 -0.11 9.04 7.53
CA GLY A 22 -0.78 9.30 6.26
C GLY A 22 -1.18 10.77 6.12
N PRO A 23 -1.12 11.36 4.92
CA PRO A 23 -1.46 12.78 4.71
C PRO A 23 -2.96 13.12 4.83
N ALA A 24 -3.85 12.14 4.97
CA ALA A 24 -5.30 12.35 5.01
C ALA A 24 -5.93 11.65 6.22
N PRO A 25 -6.77 12.34 7.03
CA PRO A 25 -7.51 11.71 8.11
C PRO A 25 -8.45 10.64 7.55
N ASN A 26 -8.63 9.55 8.31
CA ASN A 26 -9.47 8.40 7.94
C ASN A 26 -9.09 7.69 6.62
N GLY A 27 -7.95 8.04 6.02
CA GLY A 27 -7.48 7.43 4.77
C GLY A 27 -7.02 5.97 4.90
N ARG A 28 -6.95 5.46 6.14
CA ARG A 28 -6.43 4.13 6.48
C ARG A 28 -5.02 3.87 5.93
N PHE A 29 -4.18 4.90 6.00
CA PHE A 29 -2.78 4.78 5.65
C PHE A 29 -2.09 3.74 6.55
N GLY A 30 -1.36 2.81 5.93
CA GLY A 30 -0.70 1.72 6.64
C GLY A 30 -1.50 0.41 6.67
N ASP A 31 -2.69 0.37 6.07
CA ASP A 31 -3.49 -0.88 5.96
C ASP A 31 -2.74 -1.98 5.20
N ALA A 32 -1.92 -1.61 4.22
CA ALA A 32 -1.01 -2.50 3.51
C ALA A 32 0.36 -1.84 3.33
N VAL A 33 1.42 -2.65 3.36
CA VAL A 33 2.80 -2.21 3.09
C VAL A 33 3.53 -3.21 2.21
N ALA A 34 4.38 -2.73 1.32
CA ALA A 34 5.28 -3.55 0.53
C ALA A 34 6.62 -2.84 0.31
N LEU A 35 7.71 -3.61 0.24
CA LEU A 35 9.01 -3.13 -0.20
C LEU A 35 9.17 -3.51 -1.67
N ALA A 36 9.28 -2.51 -2.53
CA ALA A 36 9.45 -2.67 -3.96
C ALA A 36 10.74 -1.99 -4.43
N VAL A 37 11.17 -2.31 -5.64
CA VAL A 37 12.24 -1.58 -6.33
C VAL A 37 11.60 -0.87 -7.52
N VAL A 38 11.17 0.37 -7.31
CA VAL A 38 10.50 1.15 -8.36
C VAL A 38 11.57 1.92 -9.12
N ARG A 39 11.72 1.64 -10.42
CA ARG A 39 12.75 2.26 -11.29
C ARG A 39 14.18 2.15 -10.72
N GLY A 40 14.51 1.02 -10.11
CA GLY A 40 15.84 0.77 -9.54
C GLY A 40 16.09 1.38 -8.15
N VAL A 41 15.09 2.02 -7.53
CA VAL A 41 15.20 2.62 -6.20
C VAL A 41 14.41 1.78 -5.18
N PRO A 42 15.01 1.40 -4.03
CA PRO A 42 14.28 0.80 -2.94
C PRO A 42 13.20 1.75 -2.42
N THR A 43 11.96 1.31 -2.50
CA THR A 43 10.79 2.13 -2.22
C THR A 43 9.85 1.37 -1.28
N LEU A 44 9.48 2.01 -0.18
CA LEU A 44 8.37 1.58 0.65
C LEU A 44 7.07 2.08 0.03
N ALA A 45 6.20 1.15 -0.35
CA ALA A 45 4.84 1.43 -0.78
C ALA A 45 3.88 1.23 0.41
N VAL A 46 3.04 2.23 0.67
CA VAL A 46 2.06 2.19 1.76
C VAL A 46 0.66 2.44 1.21
N GLY A 47 -0.22 1.46 1.41
CA GLY A 47 -1.61 1.51 1.03
C GLY A 47 -2.40 2.45 1.93
N ALA A 48 -3.33 3.19 1.33
CA ALA A 48 -4.30 4.04 2.00
C ALA A 48 -5.68 3.87 1.33
N PRO A 49 -6.35 2.72 1.51
CA PRO A 49 -7.55 2.35 0.75
C PRO A 49 -8.76 3.25 0.95
N ARG A 50 -8.78 4.10 1.97
CA ARG A 50 -9.85 5.09 2.15
C ARG A 50 -9.42 6.52 1.90
N ALA A 51 -8.21 6.71 1.37
CA ALA A 51 -7.77 8.02 0.96
C ALA A 51 -8.65 8.50 -0.21
N SER A 52 -9.03 9.78 -0.18
CA SER A 52 -9.88 10.38 -1.19
C SER A 52 -9.05 11.21 -2.16
N GLN A 53 -9.43 11.18 -3.43
CA GLN A 53 -8.98 12.15 -4.42
C GLN A 53 -9.95 13.35 -4.44
N PRO A 54 -9.52 14.56 -4.82
CA PRO A 54 -10.44 15.66 -5.06
C PRO A 54 -11.54 15.25 -6.04
N GLY A 55 -12.81 15.39 -5.61
CA GLY A 55 -13.99 15.07 -6.40
C GLY A 55 -14.39 13.60 -6.43
N VAL A 56 -13.60 12.67 -5.90
CA VAL A 56 -13.92 11.23 -5.88
C VAL A 56 -13.56 10.64 -4.51
N PRO A 57 -14.54 10.51 -3.59
CA PRO A 57 -14.29 10.03 -2.23
C PRO A 57 -13.87 8.55 -2.18
N HIS A 58 -12.96 8.24 -1.24
CA HIS A 58 -12.57 6.87 -0.88
C HIS A 58 -12.12 5.97 -2.06
N THR A 59 -11.55 6.57 -3.10
CA THR A 59 -10.94 5.82 -4.21
C THR A 59 -9.79 4.93 -3.76
N GLY A 60 -9.13 5.31 -2.66
CA GLY A 60 -7.90 4.68 -2.18
C GLY A 60 -6.68 5.14 -2.97
N GLY A 61 -5.50 4.79 -2.48
CA GLY A 61 -4.25 5.16 -3.12
C GLY A 61 -3.05 4.47 -2.49
N VAL A 62 -1.89 4.68 -3.11
CA VAL A 62 -0.59 4.20 -2.60
C VAL A 62 0.34 5.40 -2.45
N VAL A 63 0.98 5.49 -1.29
CA VAL A 63 2.03 6.47 -1.02
C VAL A 63 3.37 5.78 -1.10
N PHE A 64 4.30 6.38 -1.85
CA PHE A 64 5.64 5.86 -2.00
C PHE A 64 6.62 6.65 -1.13
N TYR A 65 7.59 5.96 -0.56
CA TYR A 65 8.72 6.57 0.14
C TYR A 65 10.02 5.96 -0.39
N ARG A 66 10.88 6.79 -0.97
CA ARG A 66 12.22 6.34 -1.37
C ARG A 66 13.09 6.21 -0.14
N TRP A 67 13.89 5.17 -0.09
CA TRP A 67 14.99 5.12 0.85
C TRP A 67 16.17 5.93 0.30
N ALA A 68 16.46 7.07 0.92
CA ALA A 68 17.59 7.93 0.56
C ALA A 68 18.44 8.19 1.80
N GLY A 69 19.65 7.63 1.84
CA GLY A 69 20.68 7.99 2.82
C GLY A 69 20.31 7.73 4.30
N GLY A 70 19.47 6.74 4.60
CA GLY A 70 19.05 6.44 5.98
C GLY A 70 17.69 7.04 6.38
N ALA A 71 17.02 7.73 5.46
CA ALA A 71 15.70 8.31 5.67
C ALA A 71 14.72 7.89 4.56
N LEU A 72 13.43 7.99 4.88
CA LEU A 72 12.34 7.83 3.94
C LEU A 72 11.92 9.20 3.40
N ASP A 73 12.10 9.39 2.10
CA ASP A 73 11.71 10.62 1.40
C ASP A 73 10.36 10.39 0.70
N PRO A 74 9.28 11.12 1.05
CA PRO A 74 7.98 10.92 0.44
C PRO A 74 7.98 11.28 -1.05
N GLU A 75 7.50 10.36 -1.86
CA GLU A 75 7.23 10.57 -3.28
C GLU A 75 5.77 10.99 -3.53
N PRO A 76 5.47 11.57 -4.71
CA PRO A 76 4.11 11.81 -5.13
C PRO A 76 3.24 10.54 -4.98
N ARG A 77 2.05 10.72 -4.42
CA ARG A 77 1.10 9.62 -4.26
C ARG A 77 0.66 9.10 -5.62
N PHE A 78 0.55 7.78 -5.72
CA PHE A 78 -0.05 7.13 -6.86
C PHE A 78 -1.55 7.02 -6.67
N TRP A 79 -2.25 7.67 -7.58
CA TRP A 79 -3.68 7.57 -7.79
C TRP A 79 -3.88 7.10 -9.22
N MET A 80 -4.83 6.21 -9.44
CA MET A 80 -5.29 5.93 -10.79
C MET A 80 -6.45 6.84 -11.14
N GLY A 81 -6.36 7.48 -12.30
CA GLY A 81 -7.45 8.20 -12.92
C GLY A 81 -8.11 7.36 -14.02
N GLY A 82 -9.33 7.70 -14.38
CA GLY A 82 -10.09 7.04 -15.45
C GLY A 82 -11.48 6.61 -15.00
N GLU A 83 -12.32 6.21 -15.96
CA GLU A 83 -13.74 5.86 -15.72
C GLU A 83 -13.96 4.60 -14.87
N ASP A 84 -12.92 3.77 -14.76
CA ASP A 84 -12.89 2.55 -13.94
C ASP A 84 -12.58 2.84 -12.46
N PHE A 85 -12.23 4.08 -12.13
CA PHE A 85 -12.00 4.54 -10.75
C PHE A 85 -13.22 5.29 -10.22
N ARG A 86 -14.03 4.56 -9.46
CA ARG A 86 -15.24 5.09 -8.84
C ARG A 86 -15.09 5.18 -7.33
N ASP A 87 -16.02 5.89 -6.72
CA ASP A 87 -16.16 5.98 -5.27
C ASP A 87 -16.03 4.59 -4.62
N ASP A 88 -15.31 4.54 -3.50
CA ASP A 88 -15.10 3.34 -2.70
C ASP A 88 -14.34 2.17 -3.39
N SER A 89 -13.56 2.41 -4.45
CA SER A 89 -12.75 1.35 -5.10
C SER A 89 -11.72 0.67 -4.19
N GLN A 90 -11.29 1.37 -3.12
CA GLN A 90 -10.30 0.91 -2.13
C GLN A 90 -8.95 0.47 -2.70
N LEU A 91 -8.42 1.25 -3.64
CA LEU A 91 -7.08 1.04 -4.15
C LEU A 91 -6.03 1.06 -3.04
N GLY A 92 -5.11 0.09 -3.07
CA GLY A 92 -4.06 -0.04 -2.07
C GLY A 92 -4.51 -0.78 -0.82
N ALA A 93 -5.67 -1.44 -0.84
CA ALA A 93 -6.08 -2.35 0.23
C ALA A 93 -5.17 -3.59 0.34
N VAL A 94 -4.51 -3.97 -0.76
CA VAL A 94 -3.54 -5.07 -0.82
C VAL A 94 -2.37 -4.63 -1.69
N LEU A 95 -1.16 -4.94 -1.24
CA LEU A 95 0.09 -4.71 -1.98
C LEU A 95 0.89 -6.01 -2.01
N THR A 96 1.47 -6.35 -3.16
CA THR A 96 2.46 -7.42 -3.28
C THR A 96 3.47 -7.09 -4.36
N VAL A 97 4.66 -7.70 -4.31
CA VAL A 97 5.71 -7.49 -5.30
C VAL A 97 6.03 -8.81 -5.98
N VAL A 98 5.99 -8.82 -7.31
CA VAL A 98 6.29 -9.98 -8.16
C VAL A 98 7.26 -9.53 -9.23
N ASP A 99 8.41 -10.20 -9.36
CA ASP A 99 9.45 -9.90 -10.36
C ASP A 99 9.87 -8.41 -10.43
N GLY A 100 9.83 -7.72 -9.27
CA GLY A 100 10.19 -6.30 -9.14
C GLY A 100 9.04 -5.33 -9.42
N GLU A 101 7.91 -5.81 -9.93
CA GLU A 101 6.72 -5.00 -10.16
C GLU A 101 5.83 -4.98 -8.93
N LEU A 102 5.26 -3.81 -8.62
CA LEU A 102 4.31 -3.67 -7.52
C LEU A 102 2.89 -3.93 -8.03
N HIS A 103 2.22 -4.91 -7.45
CA HIS A 103 0.82 -5.21 -7.70
C HIS A 103 -0.03 -4.59 -6.60
N VAL A 104 -1.01 -3.79 -7.01
CA VAL A 104 -1.88 -3.00 -6.14
C VAL A 104 -3.33 -3.46 -6.32
N GLY A 105 -3.92 -4.00 -5.26
CA GLY A 105 -5.32 -4.43 -5.27
C GLY A 105 -6.30 -3.27 -5.00
N ALA A 106 -7.43 -3.31 -5.68
CA ALA A 106 -8.61 -2.47 -5.46
C ALA A 106 -9.86 -3.38 -5.43
N PRO A 107 -10.19 -3.97 -4.27
CA PRO A 107 -11.17 -5.06 -4.19
C PRO A 107 -12.60 -4.65 -4.57
N PHE A 108 -12.92 -3.36 -4.54
CA PHE A 108 -14.25 -2.83 -4.87
C PHE A 108 -14.27 -2.05 -6.19
N SER A 109 -13.16 -2.06 -6.94
CA SER A 109 -13.13 -1.49 -8.28
C SER A 109 -14.16 -2.18 -9.18
N SER A 110 -14.75 -1.40 -10.08
CA SER A 110 -15.84 -1.84 -10.96
C SER A 110 -15.42 -1.63 -12.41
N ALA A 111 -15.34 -2.71 -13.19
CA ALA A 111 -15.23 -2.62 -14.64
C ALA A 111 -16.59 -2.21 -15.24
N SER A 112 -16.57 -1.49 -16.36
CA SER A 112 -17.75 -1.02 -17.08
C SER A 112 -18.85 -2.09 -17.21
N GLY A 113 -19.96 -1.89 -16.50
CA GLY A 113 -21.14 -2.76 -16.54
C GLY A 113 -21.25 -3.82 -15.44
N SER A 114 -20.26 -3.94 -14.54
CA SER A 114 -20.34 -4.84 -13.38
C SER A 114 -20.09 -4.12 -12.06
N LEU A 115 -20.80 -4.51 -11.00
CA LEU A 115 -20.57 -3.99 -9.66
C LEU A 115 -19.41 -4.75 -9.00
N ALA A 116 -18.35 -4.03 -8.62
CA ALA A 116 -17.31 -4.45 -7.68
C ALA A 116 -16.64 -5.81 -7.97
N ASN A 117 -16.21 -6.05 -9.23
CA ASN A 117 -15.45 -7.25 -9.58
C ASN A 117 -14.04 -7.27 -8.97
N GLY A 118 -13.58 -6.13 -8.45
CA GLY A 118 -12.21 -5.91 -8.01
C GLY A 118 -11.25 -5.79 -9.18
N ALA A 119 -10.09 -5.21 -8.91
CA ALA A 119 -9.01 -5.09 -9.87
C ALA A 119 -7.65 -5.24 -9.18
N VAL A 120 -6.64 -5.68 -9.94
CA VAL A 120 -5.23 -5.64 -9.55
C VAL A 120 -4.50 -4.86 -10.63
N TYR A 121 -3.75 -3.86 -10.20
CA TYR A 121 -3.01 -2.96 -11.08
C TYR A 121 -1.51 -3.17 -10.88
N VAL A 122 -0.77 -3.16 -11.98
CA VAL A 122 0.68 -3.34 -11.96
C VAL A 122 1.35 -1.97 -12.11
N VAL A 123 2.26 -1.67 -11.18
CA VAL A 123 3.07 -0.46 -11.16
C VAL A 123 4.53 -0.87 -11.42
N PRO A 124 5.11 -0.52 -12.58
CA PRO A 124 6.50 -0.81 -12.93
C PRO A 124 7.51 0.14 -12.28
#